data_AF-A0AAP5QFK9-F1
#
_entry.id   AF-A0AAP5QFK9-F1
#
_cell.length_a   1.000
_cell.length_b   1.000
_cell.length_c   1.000
_cell.angle_alpha   90.00
_cell.angle_beta   90.00
_cell.angle_gamma   90.00
#
_symmetry.space_group_name_H-M   'P 1'
#
loop_
_entity.id
_entity.type
_entity.pdbx_description
1 polymer ?
#
loop_
_entity_poly.entity_id
_entity_poly.type
_entity_poly.pdbx_seq_one_letter_code
_entity_poly.pdbx_strand_id
1 'polypeptide(L)'
;MSNSYLDVRVAYALAKIAYIAGLSDDGFASVVADARALGSRDADCNTTDTPPVPTFFADEPKLAEAWKGGFAEYAWREETADICSFCFKEHMFWQCPHL
;
A
#
# COMPACT_ATOMS: atom_id res chain seq x y z
N MET A 1 -13.09 15.65 -7.83
CA MET A 1 -12.07 14.63 -7.57
C MET A 1 -10.96 15.31 -6.80
N SER A 2 -10.71 14.93 -5.55
CA SER A 2 -9.55 15.43 -4.82
C SER A 2 -8.30 14.97 -5.57
N ASN A 3 -7.30 15.84 -5.66
CA ASN A 3 -6.04 15.47 -6.27
C ASN A 3 -5.38 14.50 -5.29
N SER A 4 -5.39 13.22 -5.65
CA SER A 4 -4.95 12.09 -4.81
C SER A 4 -3.50 12.23 -4.32
N TYR A 5 -2.70 13.03 -5.03
CA TYR A 5 -1.33 13.40 -4.68
C TYR A 5 -1.27 14.51 -3.60
N LEU A 6 -2.27 15.37 -3.58
CA LEU A 6 -2.46 16.45 -2.62
C LEU A 6 -2.93 15.88 -1.28
N ASP A 7 -3.83 14.90 -1.30
CA ASP A 7 -4.31 14.18 -0.10
C ASP A 7 -3.16 13.50 0.65
N VAL A 8 -2.21 12.91 -0.07
CA VAL A 8 -1.00 12.27 0.51
C VAL A 8 -0.08 13.29 1.15
N ARG A 9 0.15 14.44 0.50
CA ARG A 9 1.00 15.51 1.05
C ARG A 9 0.41 16.07 2.33
N VAL A 10 -0.93 16.18 2.37
CA VAL A 10 -1.67 16.56 3.57
C VAL A 10 -1.51 15.49 4.65
N ALA A 11 -1.66 14.20 4.32
CA ALA A 11 -1.45 13.11 5.27
C ALA A 11 -0.02 13.12 5.87
N TYR A 12 1.02 13.27 5.05
CA TYR A 12 2.41 13.37 5.52
C TYR A 12 2.63 14.57 6.45
N ALA A 13 2.11 15.74 6.08
CA ALA A 13 2.18 16.93 6.92
C ALA A 13 1.47 16.70 8.26
N LEU A 14 0.30 16.04 8.25
CA LEU A 14 -0.44 15.68 9.45
C LEU A 14 0.31 14.69 10.33
N ALA A 15 1.01 13.68 9.77
CA ALA A 15 1.85 12.77 10.56
C ALA A 15 3.02 13.50 11.23
N LYS A 16 3.73 14.36 10.47
CA LYS A 16 4.81 15.19 11.04
C LYS A 16 4.30 16.07 12.17
N ILE A 17 3.14 16.70 11.99
CA ILE A 17 2.51 17.53 13.02
C ILE A 17 2.10 16.69 14.23
N ALA A 18 1.45 15.54 14.03
CA ALA A 18 1.03 14.66 15.11
C ALA A 18 2.21 14.12 15.92
N TYR A 19 3.30 13.75 15.25
CA TYR A 19 4.56 13.32 15.87
C TYR A 19 5.21 14.45 16.70
N ILE A 20 5.31 15.66 16.13
CA ILE A 20 5.87 16.82 16.84
C ILE A 20 4.98 17.23 18.04
N ALA A 21 3.66 17.16 17.87
CA ALA A 21 2.69 17.55 18.87
C ALA A 21 2.48 16.49 19.98
N GLY A 22 3.09 15.30 19.86
CA GLY A 22 2.91 14.21 20.82
C GLY A 22 1.47 13.71 20.91
N LEU A 23 0.70 13.84 19.83
CA LEU A 23 -0.68 13.35 19.76
C LEU A 23 -0.67 11.81 19.73
N SER A 24 -1.63 11.20 20.44
CA SER A 24 -1.72 9.74 20.65
C SER A 24 -1.76 8.92 19.35
N ASP A 25 -1.47 7.62 19.47
CA ASP A 25 -1.31 6.63 18.40
C ASP A 25 -2.36 6.68 17.27
N ASP A 26 -3.60 7.06 17.55
CA ASP A 26 -4.70 7.08 16.56
C ASP A 26 -4.43 8.00 15.37
N GLY A 27 -3.82 9.18 15.59
CA GLY A 27 -3.47 10.11 14.52
C GLY A 27 -2.34 9.59 13.65
N PHE A 28 -1.38 8.89 14.26
CA PHE A 28 -0.27 8.26 13.55
C PHE A 28 -0.72 7.02 12.76
N ALA A 29 -1.63 6.22 13.33
CA ALA A 29 -2.22 5.05 12.68
C ALA A 29 -2.99 5.41 11.41
N SER A 30 -3.76 6.51 11.42
CA SER A 30 -4.46 7.00 10.22
C SER A 30 -3.48 7.32 9.09
N VAL A 31 -2.36 7.97 9.39
CA VAL A 31 -1.39 8.35 8.34
C VAL A 31 -0.60 7.14 7.82
N VAL A 32 -0.31 6.16 8.69
CA VAL A 32 0.26 4.87 8.26
C VAL A 32 -0.69 4.16 7.28
N ALA A 33 -2.00 4.16 7.56
CA ALA A 33 -2.99 3.58 6.66
C ALA A 33 -3.05 4.32 5.31
N ASP A 34 -3.00 5.66 5.32
CA ASP A 34 -2.97 6.46 4.09
C ASP A 34 -1.72 6.22 3.25
N ALA A 35 -0.55 6.09 3.90
CA ALA A 35 0.71 5.76 3.22
C ALA A 35 0.66 4.38 2.56
N ARG A 36 0.06 3.37 3.23
CA ARG A 36 -0.16 2.04 2.65
C ARG A 36 -1.12 2.08 1.47
N ALA A 37 -2.24 2.78 1.60
CA ALA A 37 -3.20 2.94 0.51
C ALA A 37 -2.57 3.61 -0.71
N LEU A 38 -1.70 4.61 -0.50
CA LEU A 38 -0.92 5.22 -1.58
C LEU A 38 -0.02 4.20 -2.27
N GLY A 39 0.73 3.40 -1.51
CA GLY A 39 1.61 2.38 -2.08
C GLY A 39 0.87 1.43 -3.02
N SER A 40 -0.34 1.01 -2.63
CA SER A 40 -1.19 0.17 -3.49
C SER A 40 -1.64 0.88 -4.77
N ARG A 41 -2.01 2.16 -4.72
CA ARG A 41 -2.39 2.93 -5.92
C ARG A 41 -1.19 3.19 -6.84
N ASP A 42 -0.04 3.47 -6.25
CA ASP A 42 1.19 3.70 -7.01
C ASP A 42 1.60 2.41 -7.72
N ALA A 43 1.36 1.23 -7.14
CA ALA A 43 1.58 -0.06 -7.80
C ALA A 43 0.63 -0.27 -8.99
N ASP A 44 -0.65 0.05 -8.86
CA ASP A 44 -1.63 0.00 -9.95
C ASP A 44 -1.22 0.88 -11.16
N CYS A 45 -0.67 2.07 -10.89
CA CYS A 45 -0.24 2.99 -11.93
C CYS A 45 1.18 2.75 -12.49
N ASN A 46 1.94 1.78 -11.96
CA ASN A 46 3.36 1.63 -12.25
C ASN A 46 3.65 0.34 -13.00
N THR A 47 4.48 0.44 -14.04
CA THR A 47 4.92 -0.70 -14.87
C THR A 47 6.19 -1.37 -14.33
N THR A 48 6.65 -0.99 -13.14
CA THR A 48 7.95 -1.40 -12.59
C THR A 48 7.74 -2.08 -11.25
N ASP A 49 8.29 -3.29 -11.10
CA ASP A 49 8.11 -4.13 -9.90
C ASP A 49 8.73 -3.55 -8.61
N THR A 50 9.57 -2.51 -8.70
CA THR A 50 10.21 -1.93 -7.51
C THR A 50 10.53 -0.44 -7.69
N PRO A 51 9.55 0.46 -7.52
CA PRO A 51 9.80 1.88 -7.61
C PRO A 51 10.59 2.42 -6.42
N PRO A 52 11.38 3.49 -6.63
CA PRO A 52 12.01 4.21 -5.53
C PRO A 52 10.93 4.76 -4.60
N VAL A 53 11.16 4.63 -3.30
CA VAL A 53 10.27 5.19 -2.27
C VAL A 53 10.08 6.68 -2.53
N PRO A 54 8.84 7.20 -2.48
CA PRO A 54 8.62 8.62 -2.67
C PRO A 54 9.43 9.47 -1.70
N THR A 55 10.09 10.52 -2.19
CA THR A 55 11.05 11.33 -1.43
C THR A 55 10.46 11.92 -0.13
N PHE A 56 9.14 12.13 -0.08
CA PHE A 56 8.48 12.63 1.12
C PHE A 56 8.47 11.62 2.28
N PHE A 57 8.57 10.31 2.02
CA PHE A 57 8.74 9.31 3.07
C PHE A 57 10.20 9.05 3.45
N ALA A 58 11.18 9.68 2.77
CA ALA A 58 12.60 9.42 3.01
C ALA A 58 13.02 9.70 4.46
N ASP A 59 12.38 10.68 5.10
CA ASP A 59 12.69 11.12 6.46
C ASP A 59 11.88 10.40 7.55
N GLU A 60 10.92 9.55 7.18
CA GLU A 60 10.05 8.85 8.15
C GLU A 60 9.96 7.34 7.84
N PRO A 61 10.80 6.52 8.49
CA PRO A 61 10.93 5.09 8.18
C PRO A 61 9.61 4.32 8.24
N LYS A 62 8.75 4.63 9.22
CA LYS A 62 7.47 3.92 9.40
C LYS A 62 6.51 4.15 8.24
N LEU A 63 6.48 5.37 7.67
CA LEU A 63 5.64 5.68 6.51
C LEU A 63 6.23 5.10 5.23
N ALA A 64 7.55 5.10 5.10
CA ALA A 64 8.23 4.44 3.99
C ALA A 64 7.95 2.93 3.97
N GLU A 65 8.00 2.26 5.13
CA GLU A 65 7.64 0.85 5.28
C GLU A 65 6.16 0.59 4.98
N ALA A 66 5.25 1.45 5.47
CA ALA A 66 3.83 1.33 5.19
C ALA A 66 3.52 1.42 3.68
N TRP A 67 4.11 2.40 3.00
CA TRP A 67 3.97 2.55 1.55
C TRP A 67 4.53 1.33 0.79
N LYS A 68 5.73 0.85 1.13
CA LYS A 68 6.29 -0.38 0.53
C LYS A 68 5.39 -1.58 0.74
N GLY A 69 4.81 -1.71 1.94
CA GLY A 69 3.86 -2.77 2.26
C GLY A 69 2.63 -2.74 1.35
N GLY A 70 2.03 -1.57 1.15
CA GLY A 70 0.90 -1.41 0.24
C GLY A 70 1.24 -1.69 -1.22
N PHE A 71 2.43 -1.30 -1.65
CA PHE A 71 2.94 -1.59 -2.99
C PHE A 71 3.07 -3.10 -3.23
N ALA A 72 3.69 -3.81 -2.29
CA ALA A 72 3.88 -5.26 -2.37
C ALA A 72 2.56 -6.04 -2.28
N GLU A 73 1.61 -5.59 -1.45
CA GLU A 73 0.28 -6.20 -1.36
C GLU A 73 -0.51 -6.12 -2.67
N TYR A 74 -0.39 -5.02 -3.39
CA TYR A 74 -1.02 -4.88 -4.70
C TYR A 74 -0.42 -5.86 -5.70
N ALA A 75 0.91 -5.94 -5.79
CA ALA A 75 1.59 -6.89 -6.66
C ALA A 75 1.17 -8.34 -6.38
N TRP A 76 1.09 -8.72 -5.09
CA TRP A 76 0.62 -10.04 -4.70
C TRP A 76 -0.85 -10.26 -5.04
N ARG A 77 -1.71 -9.25 -4.89
CA ARG A 77 -3.12 -9.34 -5.30
C ARG A 77 -3.30 -9.50 -6.80
N GLU A 78 -2.54 -8.78 -7.62
CA GLU A 78 -2.58 -8.90 -9.08
C GLU A 78 -2.13 -10.29 -9.54
N GLU A 79 -1.01 -10.80 -9.01
CA GLU A 79 -0.50 -12.14 -9.33
C GLU A 79 -1.53 -13.23 -9.01
N THR A 80 -2.37 -12.99 -8.01
CA THR A 80 -3.32 -13.97 -7.48
C THR A 80 -4.76 -13.75 -7.95
N ALA A 81 -5.05 -12.64 -8.63
CA ALA A 81 -6.40 -12.25 -9.04
C ALA A 81 -7.03 -13.22 -10.04
N ASP A 82 -6.22 -13.76 -10.96
CA ASP A 82 -6.66 -14.73 -11.97
C ASP A 82 -6.60 -16.20 -11.49
N ILE A 83 -6.09 -16.42 -10.28
CA ILE A 83 -6.01 -17.76 -9.70
C ILE A 83 -7.28 -18.01 -8.91
N CYS A 84 -8.14 -18.91 -9.41
CA CYS A 84 -9.34 -19.29 -8.68
C CYS A 84 -8.96 -19.85 -7.29
N SER A 85 -9.78 -19.56 -6.27
CA SER A 85 -9.51 -19.97 -4.88
C SER A 85 -9.31 -21.47 -4.69
N PHE A 86 -9.74 -22.28 -5.67
CA PHE A 86 -9.53 -23.71 -5.71
C PHE A 86 -8.10 -24.06 -6.16
N CYS A 87 -7.58 -23.42 -7.20
CA CYS A 87 -6.19 -23.57 -7.67
C CYS A 87 -5.18 -23.00 -6.66
N PHE A 88 -5.60 -22.06 -5.81
CA PHE A 88 -4.80 -21.48 -4.74
C PHE A 88 -4.46 -22.45 -3.60
N LYS A 89 -5.25 -23.52 -3.43
CA LYS A 89 -5.14 -24.47 -2.30
C LYS A 89 -4.30 -25.72 -2.61
N GLU A 90 -3.37 -25.63 -3.58
CA GLU A 90 -2.57 -26.77 -4.05
C GLU A 90 -3.41 -27.98 -4.51
N HIS A 91 -4.68 -27.76 -4.85
CA HIS A 91 -5.49 -28.81 -5.44
C HIS A 91 -4.98 -29.10 -6.84
N MET A 92 -4.94 -30.38 -7.20
CA MET A 92 -4.44 -30.78 -8.51
C MET A 92 -5.38 -30.22 -9.59
N PHE A 93 -4.82 -29.69 -10.69
CA PHE A 93 -5.59 -28.87 -11.65
C PHE A 93 -6.88 -29.56 -12.15
N TRP A 94 -6.88 -30.88 -12.29
CA TRP A 94 -8.04 -31.70 -12.71
C TRP A 94 -9.21 -31.76 -11.70
N GLN A 95 -9.03 -31.20 -10.49
CA GLN A 95 -10.07 -31.07 -9.49
C GLN A 95 -10.81 -29.73 -9.58
N CYS A 96 -10.38 -28.82 -10.47
CA CYS A 96 -11.01 -27.50 -10.63
C CYS A 96 -12.43 -27.64 -11.20
N PRO A 97 -13.47 -27.10 -10.52
CA PRO A 97 -14.85 -27.15 -11.00
C PRO A 97 -15.13 -26.26 -12.23
N HIS A 98 -14.13 -25.50 -12.68
CA HIS A 98 -14.19 -24.64 -13.87
C HIS A 98 -13.47 -25.24 -15.10
N LEU A 99 -13.01 -26.50 -15.02
CA LEU A 99 -12.51 -27.25 -16.18
C LEU A 99 -13.62 -27.64 -17.16
#